data_AF-A0A821W2N5-F1
#
_entry.id   AF-A0A821W2N5-F1
#
_cell.length_a   1.000
_cell.length_b   1.000
_cell.length_c   1.000
_cell.angle_alpha   90.00
_cell.angle_beta   90.00
_cell.angle_gamma   90.00
#
_symmetry.space_group_name_H-M   'P 1'
#
loop_
_entity.id
_entity.type
_entity.pdbx_description
1 polymer ?
#
loop_
_entity_poly.entity_id
_entity_poly.type
_entity_poly.pdbx_seq_one_letter_code
_entity_poly.pdbx_strand_id
1 'polypeptide(L)' 'MEHFNLSLKIYKKSLPPEHPHVAMTLENMGLAHEDNDDLEQALVFYKKAASIFRHCLPLTHPRVIEIESDVQRILSSLK' A
#
# COMPACT_ATOMS: atom_id res chain seq x y z
N MET A 1 1.82 -13.99 -6.50
CA MET A 1 1.38 -12.68 -7.04
C MET A 1 0.01 -12.72 -7.74
N GLU A 2 -0.47 -13.86 -8.28
CA GLU A 2 -1.78 -13.92 -8.97
C GLU A 2 -3.00 -13.55 -8.09
N HIS A 3 -3.01 -13.93 -6.82
CA HIS A 3 -4.15 -13.67 -5.92
C HIS A 3 -4.40 -12.16 -5.67
N PHE A 4 -3.34 -11.33 -5.65
CA PHE A 4 -3.45 -9.89 -5.41
C PHE A 4 -4.04 -9.14 -6.61
N ASN A 5 -3.68 -9.55 -7.83
CA ASN A 5 -4.26 -9.00 -9.05
C ASN A 5 -5.76 -9.31 -9.16
N LEU A 6 -6.18 -10.50 -8.71
CA LEU A 6 -7.60 -10.86 -8.65
C LEU A 6 -8.35 -10.00 -7.62
N SER A 7 -7.76 -9.83 -6.43
CA SER A 7 -8.29 -9.00 -5.34
C SER A 7 -8.50 -7.54 -5.78
N LEU A 8 -7.50 -6.93 -6.43
CA LEU A 8 -7.62 -5.57 -6.98
C LEU A 8 -8.72 -5.46 -8.04
N LYS A 9 -8.89 -6.49 -8.88
CA LYS A 9 -9.88 -6.51 -9.96
C LYS A 9 -11.31 -6.67 -9.43
N ILE A 10 -11.48 -7.40 -8.33
CA ILE A 10 -12.75 -7.56 -7.61
C ILE A 10 -13.08 -6.27 -6.85
N TYR A 11 -12.11 -5.67 -6.15
CA TYR A 11 -12.35 -4.43 -5.42
C TYR A 11 -12.68 -3.25 -6.32
N LYS A 12 -12.03 -3.13 -7.49
CA LYS A 12 -12.39 -2.14 -8.53
C LYS A 12 -13.82 -2.27 -9.06
N LYS A 13 -14.45 -3.44 -8.91
CA LYS A 13 -15.81 -3.71 -9.39
C LYS A 13 -16.89 -3.55 -8.31
N SER A 14 -16.55 -3.66 -7.02
CA SER A 14 -17.54 -3.85 -5.96
C SER A 14 -17.43 -2.86 -4.79
N LEU A 15 -16.31 -2.16 -4.64
CA LEU A 15 -16.11 -1.12 -3.64
C LEU A 15 -15.75 0.19 -4.35
N PRO A 16 -16.05 1.37 -3.77
CA PRO A 16 -15.36 2.59 -4.16
C PRO A 16 -13.86 2.31 -4.15
N PRO A 17 -13.10 2.71 -5.18
CA PRO A 17 -11.67 2.42 -5.30
C PRO A 17 -10.86 2.91 -4.09
N GLU A 18 -11.40 3.83 -3.30
CA GLU A 18 -10.88 4.27 -2.02
C GLU A 18 -11.50 3.52 -0.82
N HIS A 19 -11.36 2.18 -0.72
CA HIS A 19 -11.68 1.46 0.51
C HIS A 19 -10.41 1.08 1.28
N PRO A 20 -10.35 1.22 2.62
CA PRO A 20 -9.18 0.85 3.42
C PRO A 20 -8.66 -0.58 3.20
N HIS A 21 -9.51 -1.53 2.82
CA HIS A 21 -9.07 -2.91 2.49
C HIS A 21 -8.25 -3.01 1.19
N VAL A 22 -8.50 -2.12 0.22
CA VAL A 22 -7.67 -2.02 -1.00
C VAL A 22 -6.28 -1.54 -0.63
N ALA A 23 -6.20 -0.54 0.25
CA ALA A 23 -4.93 -0.04 0.76
C ALA A 23 -4.14 -1.11 1.53
N MET A 24 -4.78 -1.92 2.39
CA MET A 24 -4.11 -3.05 3.06
C MET A 24 -3.54 -4.07 2.08
N THR A 25 -4.29 -4.34 1.00
CA THR A 25 -3.85 -5.29 -0.02
C THR A 25 -2.59 -4.77 -0.70
N LEU A 26 -2.55 -3.47 -1.02
CA LEU A 26 -1.40 -2.81 -1.61
C LEU A 26 -0.21 -2.74 -0.63
N GLU A 27 -0.45 -2.44 0.63
CA GLU A 27 0.57 -2.44 1.69
C GLU A 27 1.23 -3.82 1.83
N ASN A 28 0.44 -4.89 1.86
CA ASN A 28 0.96 -6.27 1.89
C ASN A 28 1.76 -6.63 0.64
N MET A 29 1.41 -6.07 -0.54
CA MET A 29 2.24 -6.22 -1.73
C MET A 29 3.57 -5.47 -1.57
N GLY A 30 3.55 -4.28 -0.96
CA GLY A 30 4.76 -3.55 -0.60
C GLY A 30 5.70 -4.39 0.26
N LEU A 31 5.18 -4.96 1.35
CA LEU A 31 5.91 -5.86 2.25
C LEU A 31 6.48 -7.07 1.50
N ALA A 32 5.67 -7.72 0.66
CA ALA A 32 6.13 -8.88 -0.09
C ALA A 32 7.24 -8.55 -1.10
N HIS A 33 7.27 -7.35 -1.67
CA HIS A 33 8.38 -6.92 -2.53
C HIS A 33 9.61 -6.53 -1.72
N GLU A 34 9.41 -5.89 -0.56
CA GLU A 34 10.48 -5.58 0.39
C GLU A 34 11.20 -6.84 0.88
N ASP A 35 10.46 -7.88 1.26
CA ASP A 35 11.00 -9.18 1.66
C ASP A 35 11.80 -9.87 0.54
N ASN A 36 11.58 -9.47 -0.72
CA ASN A 36 12.31 -9.95 -1.90
C ASN A 36 13.43 -9.00 -2.35
N ASP A 37 13.84 -8.03 -1.51
CA ASP A 37 14.82 -6.98 -1.82
C ASP A 37 14.44 -6.07 -3.02
N ASP A 38 13.20 -6.14 -3.49
CA ASP A 38 12.66 -5.32 -4.58
C ASP A 38 12.09 -4.01 -4.03
N LEU A 39 12.98 -3.19 -3.48
CA LEU A 39 12.63 -1.95 -2.77
C LEU A 39 11.95 -0.92 -3.69
N GLU A 40 12.28 -0.88 -4.98
CA GLU A 40 11.64 0.01 -5.95
C GLU A 40 10.16 -0.34 -6.12
N GLN A 41 9.86 -1.63 -6.31
CA GLN A 41 8.49 -2.08 -6.48
C GLN A 41 7.70 -2.02 -5.16
N ALA A 42 8.36 -2.27 -4.03
CA ALA A 42 7.78 -2.07 -2.70
C ALA A 42 7.32 -0.62 -2.50
N LEU A 43 8.18 0.35 -2.85
CA LEU A 43 7.87 1.78 -2.74
C LEU A 43 6.63 2.17 -3.57
N VAL A 44 6.51 1.63 -4.79
CA VAL A 44 5.34 1.88 -5.65
C VAL A 44 4.05 1.41 -4.98
N PHE A 45 4.08 0.24 -4.33
CA PHE A 45 2.90 -0.30 -3.65
C PHE A 45 2.56 0.46 -2.37
N TYR A 46 3.56 0.78 -1.54
CA TYR A 46 3.34 1.58 -0.33
C TYR A 46 2.79 2.97 -0.65
N LYS A 47 3.28 3.66 -1.69
CA LYS A 47 2.73 4.96 -2.11
C LYS A 47 1.26 4.88 -2.54
N LYS A 48 0.88 3.81 -3.23
CA LYS A 48 -0.52 3.60 -3.63
C LYS A 48 -1.41 3.33 -2.42
N ALA A 49 -0.95 2.52 -1.47
CA ALA A 49 -1.65 2.28 -0.21
C ALA A 49 -1.82 3.58 0.61
N ALA A 50 -0.75 4.36 0.74
CA ALA A 50 -0.75 5.65 1.44
C ALA A 50 -1.76 6.64 0.85
N SER A 51 -1.83 6.75 -0.48
CA SER A 51 -2.81 7.60 -1.16
C SER A 51 -4.25 7.23 -0.80
N ILE A 52 -4.56 5.94 -0.73
CA ILE A 52 -5.91 5.48 -0.37
C ILE A 52 -6.16 5.68 1.12
N PHE A 53 -5.21 5.34 2.00
CA PHE A 53 -5.38 5.57 3.44
C PHE A 53 -5.61 7.04 3.78
N ARG A 54 -4.88 7.97 3.16
CA ARG A 54 -5.09 9.42 3.32
C ARG A 54 -6.45 9.89 2.83
N HIS A 55 -7.02 9.23 1.83
CA HIS A 55 -8.35 9.58 1.31
C HIS A 55 -9.47 9.05 2.21
N CYS A 56 -9.30 7.85 2.79
CA CYS A 56 -10.35 7.17 3.54
C CYS A 56 -10.36 7.50 5.03
N LEU A 57 -9.20 7.87 5.59
CA LEU A 57 -8.98 7.97 7.02
C LEU A 57 -8.37 9.34 7.37
N PRO A 58 -8.64 9.86 8.58
CA PRO A 58 -7.94 11.04 9.09
C PRO A 58 -6.42 10.81 9.11
N LEU A 59 -5.62 11.86 8.90
CA LEU A 59 -4.15 11.76 8.93
C LEU A 59 -3.59 11.30 10.28
N THR A 60 -4.38 11.40 11.35
CA THR A 60 -4.03 10.91 12.69
C THR A 60 -4.31 9.43 12.90
N HIS A 61 -4.95 8.76 11.93
CA HIS A 61 -5.27 7.35 12.03
C HIS A 61 -3.97 6.52 11.99
N PRO A 62 -3.79 5.52 12.88
CA PRO A 62 -2.56 4.72 12.97
C PRO A 62 -2.07 4.18 11.63
N ARG A 63 -2.99 3.63 10.82
CA ARG A 63 -2.69 3.13 9.46
C ARG A 63 -2.11 4.15 8.49
N VAL A 64 -2.49 5.43 8.61
CA VAL A 64 -1.87 6.50 7.79
C VAL A 64 -0.46 6.79 8.30
N ILE A 65 -0.25 6.76 9.61
CA ILE A 65 1.08 7.01 10.20
C ILE A 65 2.05 5.86 9.89
N GLU A 66 1.59 4.62 9.99
CA GLU A 66 2.37 3.40 9.69
C GLU A 66 2.83 3.39 8.23
N ILE A 67 1.90 3.51 7.27
CA ILE A 67 2.24 3.45 5.85
C ILE A 67 3.21 4.56 5.41
N GLU A 68 3.12 5.75 6.02
CA GLU A 68 4.04 6.85 5.73
C GLU A 68 5.43 6.58 6.30
N SER A 69 5.50 5.92 7.45
CA SER A 69 6.76 5.48 8.05
C SER A 69 7.44 4.44 7.15
N ASP A 70 6.68 3.49 6.60
CA ASP A 70 7.19 2.50 5.64
C ASP A 70 7.69 3.15 4.35
N VAL A 71 6.92 4.10 3.77
CA VAL A 71 7.37 4.87 2.59
C VAL A 71 8.68 5.58 2.89
N GLN A 72 8.80 6.25 4.04
CA GLN A 72 9.99 6.99 4.42
C GLN A 72 11.21 6.08 4.66
N ARG A 73 10.99 4.90 5.26
CA ARG A 73 12.01 3.89 5.48
C ARG A 73 12.57 3.38 4.15
N ILE A 74 11.71 2.96 3.23
CA ILE A 74 12.13 2.49 1.90
C ILE A 74 12.84 3.59 1.11
N LEU A 75 12.33 4.82 1.12
CA LEU A 75 12.99 5.96 0.47
C LEU A 75 14.39 6.24 1.02
N SER A 76 14.61 5.97 2.31
CA SER A 76 15.92 6.17 2.93
C SER A 76 16.89 5.05 2.58
N SER A 77 16.41 3.82 2.39
CA SER A 77 17.21 2.67 1.94
C SER A 77 17.56 2.71 0.44
N LEU A 78 16.80 3.45 -0.37
CA LEU A 78 17.05 3.65 -1.80
C LEU A 78 18.02 4.81 -2.12
N LYS A 79 18.45 5.57 -1.12
CA LYS A 79 19.42 6.68 -1.26
C LYS A 79 20.85 6.21 -1.08
#